data_AF-A0A1S7S8A4-F1
#
_entry.id   AF-A0A1S7S8A4-F1
#
_cell.length_a   1.000
_cell.length_b   1.000
_cell.length_c   1.000
_cell.angle_alpha   90.00
_cell.angle_beta   90.00
_cell.angle_gamma   90.00
#
_symmetry.space_group_name_H-M   'P 1'
#
loop_
_entity.id
_entity.type
_entity.pdbx_description
1 polymer ?
#
loop_
_entity_poly.entity_id
_entity_poly.type
_entity_poly.pdbx_seq_one_letter_code
_entity_poly.pdbx_strand_id
1 'polypeptide(L)' 'MSLEDWTRNLTVNLTIPFMLIKAALPHLRPTGGTIVNIGSIEGLDSNPKHAAYCAPRPACMA' A
#
# COMPACT_ATOMS: atom_id res chain seq x y z
N MET A 1 -8.80 -16.71 7.32
CA MET A 1 -8.35 -15.31 7.43
C MET A 1 -9.37 -14.57 8.29
N SER A 2 -8.96 -14.01 9.43
CA SER A 2 -9.88 -13.28 10.31
C SER A 2 -10.15 -11.86 9.78
N LEU A 3 -11.23 -11.22 10.23
CA LEU A 3 -11.50 -9.81 9.93
C LEU A 3 -10.40 -8.89 10.50
N GLU A 4 -9.80 -9.28 11.63
CA GLU A 4 -8.68 -8.57 12.24
C GLU A 4 -7.43 -8.64 11.35
N ASP A 5 -7.09 -9.83 10.84
CA ASP A 5 -5.97 -10.00 9.91
C ASP A 5 -6.18 -9.21 8.60
N TRP A 6 -7.41 -9.19 8.10
CA TRP A 6 -7.78 -8.40 6.93
C TRP A 6 -7.57 -6.91 7.18
N THR A 7 -8.14 -6.39 8.26
CA THR A 7 -8.04 -4.98 8.66
C THR A 7 -6.58 -4.58 8.85
N ARG A 8 -5.81 -5.40 9.57
CA ARG A 8 -4.37 -5.18 9.79
C ARG A 8 -3.60 -5.07 8.48
N ASN A 9 -3.87 -5.95 7.52
CA ASN A 9 -3.21 -5.91 6.22
C ASN A 9 -3.55 -4.64 5.43
N LEU A 10 -4.81 -4.20 5.43
CA LEU A 10 -5.19 -2.93 4.80
C LEU A 10 -4.53 -1.73 5.49
N THR A 11 -4.50 -1.72 6.82
CA THR A 11 -3.86 -0.64 7.57
C THR A 11 -2.38 -0.51 7.24
N VAL A 12 -1.64 -1.62 7.28
CA VAL A 12 -0.18 -1.62 7.08
C VAL A 12 0.20 -1.38 5.63
N ASN A 13 -0.51 -1.99 4.67
CA ASN A 13 -0.09 -1.96 3.26
C ASN A 13 -0.73 -0.83 2.43
N LEU A 14 -1.80 -0.19 2.92
CA LEU A 14 -2.52 0.85 2.17
C LEU A 14 -2.70 2.13 2.97
N THR A 15 -3.32 2.05 4.15
CA THR A 15 -3.67 3.26 4.93
C THR A 15 -2.43 4.03 5.38
N ILE A 16 -1.44 3.33 5.95
CA ILE A 16 -0.20 3.96 6.42
C ILE A 16 0.59 4.60 5.25
N PRO A 17 0.88 3.90 4.13
CA PRO A 17 1.54 4.52 2.98
C PRO A 17 0.83 5.78 2.46
N PHE A 18 -0.50 5.74 2.32
CA PHE A 18 -1.28 6.91 1.91
C PHE A 18 -1.10 8.11 2.87
N MET A 19 -1.16 7.86 4.18
CA MET A 19 -0.96 8.92 5.18
C MET A 19 0.46 9.49 5.14
N LEU A 20 1.47 8.64 4.96
CA LEU A 20 2.87 9.06 4.83
C LEU A 20 3.09 9.91 3.58
N ILE A 21 2.55 9.48 2.43
CA ILE A 21 2.60 10.25 1.18
C ILE A 21 1.94 11.62 1.39
N LYS A 22 0.74 11.66 1.96
CA LYS A 22 0.01 12.90 2.24
C LYS A 22 0.84 13.85 3.12
N ALA A 23 1.52 13.32 4.13
CA ALA A 23 2.38 14.10 5.02
C ALA A 23 3.70 14.56 4.34
N ALA A 24 4.26 13.76 3.44
CA ALA A 24 5.52 14.06 2.75
C ALA A 24 5.34 15.03 1.57
N LEU A 25 4.17 15.04 0.92
CA LEU A 25 3.90 15.85 -0.27
C LEU A 25 4.26 17.35 -0.15
N PRO A 26 3.97 18.06 0.96
CA PRO A 26 4.37 19.46 1.13
C PRO A 26 5.88 19.69 1.06
N HIS A 27 6.68 18.70 1.46
CA HIS A 27 8.13 18.76 1.49
C HIS A 27 8.79 18.33 0.18
N LEU A 28 8.12 17.45 -0.58
CA LEU A 28 8.64 16.93 -1.86
C LEU A 28 8.29 17.84 -3.05
N ARG A 29 7.16 18.55 -2.99
CA ARG A 29 6.72 19.46 -4.05
C ARG A 29 7.74 20.54 -4.43
N PRO A 30 8.41 21.23 -3.49
CA PRO A 30 9.36 22.30 -3.84
C PRO A 30 10.59 21.80 -4.60
N THR A 31 11.01 20.56 -4.36
CA THR A 31 12.23 19.97 -4.94
C THR A 31 11.93 19.03 -6.12
N GLY A 32 10.66 18.76 -6.41
CA GLY A 32 10.26 17.74 -7.38
C GLY A 32 10.62 16.33 -6.92
N GLY A 33 10.63 16.08 -5.61
CA GLY A 33 11.01 14.79 -5.03
C GLY A 33 10.05 13.65 -5.41
N THR A 34 10.60 12.44 -5.51
CA THR A 34 9.87 11.23 -5.93
C THR A 34 9.62 10.30 -4.76
N ILE A 35 8.44 9.67 -4.71
CA ILE A 35 8.10 8.59 -3.79
C ILE A 35 8.09 7.27 -4.57
N VAL A 36 8.73 6.23 -4.03
CA VAL A 36 8.73 4.88 -4.61
C VAL A 36 8.02 3.93 -3.65
N ASN A 37 6.83 3.46 -4.04
CA ASN A 37 6.11 2.42 -3.30
C ASN A 37 6.61 1.04 -3.77
N ILE A 38 7.03 0.19 -2.83
CA ILE A 38 7.47 -1.18 -3.13
C ILE A 38 6.25 -2.10 -3.09
N GLY A 39 5.89 -2.67 -4.23
CA GLY A 39 4.89 -3.73 -4.32
C GLY A 39 5.48 -5.13 -4.35
N SER A 40 4.59 -6.11 -4.36
CA SER A 40 4.91 -7.53 -4.49
C SER A 40 4.18 -8.10 -5.71
N ILE A 41 4.80 -9.09 -6.37
CA ILE A 41 4.24 -9.78 -7.55
C ILE A 41 2.89 -10.45 -7.25
N GLU A 42 2.62 -10.77 -5.99
CA GLU A 42 1.32 -11.30 -5.56
C GLU A 42 0.17 -10.27 -5.69
N GLY A 43 0.45 -9.01 -6.03
CA GLY A 43 -0.58 -8.04 -6.44
C GLY A 43 -1.10 -8.25 -7.86
N LEU A 44 -0.36 -8.97 -8.72
CA LEU A 44 -0.70 -9.25 -10.12
C LEU A 44 -1.22 -10.67 -10.32
N ASP A 45 -0.75 -11.62 -9.51
CA ASP A 45 -1.21 -13.01 -9.53
C ASP A 45 -1.42 -13.51 -8.10
N SER A 46 -2.67 -13.82 -7.76
CA SER A 46 -3.08 -14.02 -6.36
C SER A 46 -2.92 -15.47 -5.93
N ASN A 47 -2.06 -15.71 -4.94
CA ASN A 47 -2.10 -16.95 -4.19
C ASN A 47 -3.41 -16.99 -3.36
N PRO A 48 -4.26 -18.04 -3.49
CA PRO A 48 -5.55 -18.13 -2.78
C PRO A 48 -5.43 -18.02 -1.25
N LYS A 49 -4.23 -18.21 -0.69
CA LYS A 49 -3.94 -18.07 0.75
C LYS A 49 -3.57 -16.64 1.20
N HIS A 50 -3.36 -15.69 0.28
CA HIS A 50 -2.83 -14.35 0.57
C HIS A 50 -3.78 -13.19 0.18
N ALA A 51 -5.09 -13.43 0.07
CA ALA A 51 -6.06 -12.43 -0.39
C ALA A 51 -6.02 -11.07 0.34
N ALA A 52 -5.80 -11.05 1.67
CA ALA A 52 -5.64 -9.80 2.45
C ALA A 52 -4.39 -9.00 2.08
N TYR A 53 -3.32 -9.68 1.69
CA TYR A 53 -2.07 -9.04 1.29
C TYR A 53 -2.20 -8.49 -0.15
N CYS A 54 -2.91 -9.21 -1.03
CA CYS A 54 -3.07 -8.85 -2.45
C CYS A 54 -4.01 -7.65 -2.70
N ALA A 55 -5.12 -7.55 -1.97
CA ALA A 55 -6.12 -6.50 -2.17
C ALA A 55 -5.63 -5.04 -2.07
N PRO A 56 -4.77 -4.65 -1.09
CA PRO A 56 -4.33 -3.26 -0.95
C PRO A 56 -3.32 -2.77 -2.01
N ARG A 57 -2.67 -3.67 -2.77
CA ARG A 57 -1.55 -3.29 -3.65
C ARG A 57 -1.90 -2.57 -4.96
N PRO A 58 -2.91 -3.00 -5.76
CA PRO A 58 -3.29 -2.22 -6.93
C PRO A 58 -3.76 -0.80 -6.57
N ALA A 59 -4.24 -0.57 -5.35
CA ALA A 59 -4.59 0.75 -4.84
C ALA A 59 -3.37 1.63 -4.45
N CYS A 60 -2.19 1.04 -4.21
CA CYS A 60 -0.94 1.78 -3.92
C CYS A 60 -0.06 2.03 -5.16
N MET A 61 -0.40 1.41 -6.30
CA MET A 61 0.34 1.52 -7.57
C MET A 61 -0.30 2.49 -8.58
N ALA A 62 -1.45 3.06 -8.25
CA ALA A 62 -2.14 4.08 -9.05
C ALA A 62 -1.85 5.50 -8.54
#